data_AF-A0A847DKW5-F1
#
_entry.id   AF-A0A847DKW5-F1
#
_cell.length_a   1.000
_cell.length_b   1.000
_cell.length_c   1.000
_cell.angle_alpha   90.00
_cell.angle_beta   90.00
_cell.angle_gamma   90.00
#
_symmetry.space_group_name_H-M   'P 1'
#
loop_
_entity.id
_entity.type
_entity.pdbx_description
1 polymer ?
#
loop_
_entity_poly.entity_id
_entity_poly.type
_entity_poly.pdbx_seq_one_letter_code
_entity_poly.pdbx_strand_id
1 'polypeptide(L)'
;MNKKIRTSLIAISITLSLTILKFIFYYLSGSIAVLSEAWHSFSDITTSVLVLFALWRSSSIIKKELDQSDQGNKVQVIGTPNTIRQFIKNSFGKNIEVTTSLLIGIFLTFISVSLIINIFSTKVIIIQKPLLTGIIFLILSLGSYFLFKFLSEVGKSENSAALISDGLHSKGDMVCSSLTGVSLILYYFRFNIDKWVSLAIALFILSFGIEIIINIIIHFYNKNKEFRMQYRFLEILNRALEKEIYLKFIRWIDNRYSIDFLKTRLVVQSIRFLKFSGYTLIALVLFTILYDMGFQVQMDEKAIVERFGKPLSKEPLQPGLHFKFPRPVDTVIKVKTSSIRELYLGNVSKEIKRPLVWGMEHGEEIHFISGDNNFFNPYIIVHYKVNNLYKFRYNISNPEALLEDIAYKALQGIFTSKAFYEIAITSRKEIELLISESLQKQLNELDAGIEIISINIKDIHPPIKISVEFERVIASYQIKEETINKALEYQNSMIPSSRGEAYSNVSNAKAYVNEEILKSKGAVVSYQSKLESYKKERSVIRQIMYFDHIVKTSRDNKKIIIDPAVGEPGLLLKMGNSPSISGWEMEE
;
A
#
# COMPACT_ATOMS: atom_id res chain seq x y z
N MET A 1 2.50 -5.20 67.81
CA MET A 1 2.77 -6.16 66.72
C MET A 1 4.27 -6.15 66.43
N ASN A 2 4.91 -7.29 66.19
CA ASN A 2 6.35 -7.36 65.92
C ASN A 2 6.71 -6.54 64.66
N LYS A 3 7.79 -5.74 64.71
CA LYS A 3 8.25 -4.88 63.59
C LYS A 3 8.45 -5.69 62.31
N LYS A 4 8.93 -6.95 62.42
CA LYS A 4 9.04 -7.91 61.31
C LYS A 4 7.71 -8.17 60.59
N ILE A 5 6.64 -8.40 61.34
CA ILE A 5 5.29 -8.70 60.81
C ILE A 5 4.69 -7.45 60.17
N ARG A 6 4.86 -6.27 60.78
CA ARG A 6 4.38 -5.00 60.21
C ARG A 6 5.05 -4.68 58.87
N THR A 7 6.36 -4.87 58.78
CA THR A 7 7.11 -4.68 57.53
C THR A 7 6.66 -5.65 56.44
N SER A 8 6.47 -6.94 56.77
CA SER A 8 6.00 -7.94 55.80
C SER A 8 4.57 -7.67 55.30
N LEU A 9 3.65 -7.22 56.18
CA LEU A 9 2.30 -6.80 55.77
C LEU A 9 2.32 -5.59 54.82
N ILE A 10 3.17 -4.59 55.10
CA ILE A 10 3.33 -3.41 54.24
C ILE A 10 3.89 -3.83 52.87
N ALA A 11 4.90 -4.71 52.85
CA ALA A 11 5.47 -5.22 51.60
C ALA A 11 4.43 -5.96 50.75
N ILE A 12 3.70 -6.93 51.34
CA ILE A 12 2.62 -7.65 50.63
C ILE A 12 1.55 -6.71 50.10
N SER A 13 1.16 -5.67 50.86
CA SER A 13 0.18 -4.67 50.41
C SER A 13 0.69 -3.86 49.21
N ILE A 14 1.98 -3.52 49.17
CA ILE A 14 2.58 -2.78 48.05
C ILE A 14 2.73 -3.71 46.84
N THR A 15 3.26 -4.92 47.00
CA THR A 15 3.40 -5.90 45.92
C THR A 15 2.04 -6.24 45.31
N LEU A 16 0.98 -6.41 46.12
CA LEU A 16 -0.38 -6.58 45.64
C LEU A 16 -0.85 -5.40 44.79
N SER A 17 -0.62 -4.16 45.23
CA SER A 17 -0.96 -2.96 44.47
C SER A 17 -0.18 -2.86 43.15
N LEU A 18 1.11 -3.21 43.14
CA LEU A 18 1.94 -3.23 41.93
C LEU A 18 1.44 -4.28 40.93
N THR A 19 1.14 -5.50 41.38
CA THR A 19 0.65 -6.59 40.53
C THR A 19 -0.74 -6.28 39.94
N ILE A 20 -1.67 -5.71 40.72
CA ILE A 20 -2.97 -5.25 40.20
C ILE A 20 -2.76 -4.22 39.10
N LEU A 21 -1.83 -3.26 39.29
CA LEU A 21 -1.52 -2.27 38.26
C LEU A 21 -0.95 -2.91 36.98
N LYS A 22 -0.06 -3.91 37.10
CA LYS A 22 0.48 -4.66 35.96
C LYS A 22 -0.63 -5.35 35.15
N PHE A 23 -1.62 -5.98 35.80
CA PHE A 23 -2.77 -6.57 35.11
C PHE A 23 -3.66 -5.51 34.42
N ILE A 24 -3.87 -4.34 35.02
CA ILE A 24 -4.60 -3.24 34.36
C ILE A 24 -3.86 -2.80 33.09
N PHE A 25 -2.53 -2.63 33.15
CA PHE A 25 -1.73 -2.25 31.99
C PHE A 25 -1.57 -3.36 30.94
N TYR A 26 -1.75 -4.63 31.30
CA TYR A 26 -1.94 -5.70 30.31
C TYR A 26 -3.17 -5.43 29.44
N TYR A 27 -4.35 -5.24 30.05
CA TYR A 27 -5.59 -4.99 29.32
C TYR A 27 -5.54 -3.71 28.46
N LEU A 28 -4.78 -2.70 28.88
CA LEU A 28 -4.61 -1.45 28.12
C LEU A 28 -3.59 -1.53 26.97
N SER A 29 -2.71 -2.53 26.94
CA SER A 29 -1.60 -2.61 25.96
C SER A 29 -1.65 -3.83 25.06
N GLY A 30 -2.16 -4.97 25.54
CA GLY A 30 -2.11 -6.26 24.84
C GLY A 30 -0.71 -6.89 24.74
N SER A 31 0.30 -6.37 25.45
CA SER A 31 1.67 -6.94 25.45
C SER A 31 1.73 -8.28 26.19
N ILE A 32 2.43 -9.26 25.62
CA ILE A 32 2.63 -10.57 26.26
C ILE A 32 3.74 -10.48 27.32
N ALA A 33 4.74 -9.61 27.14
CA ALA A 33 5.75 -9.35 28.17
C ALA A 33 5.10 -8.77 29.44
N VAL A 34 4.18 -7.82 29.30
CA VAL A 34 3.38 -7.25 30.41
C VAL A 34 2.57 -8.32 31.13
N LEU A 35 1.93 -9.23 30.38
CA LEU A 35 1.18 -10.36 30.96
C LEU A 35 2.09 -11.32 31.74
N SER A 36 3.23 -11.70 31.14
CA SER A 36 4.21 -12.59 31.76
C SER A 36 4.75 -12.01 33.06
N GLU A 37 5.00 -10.71 33.10
CA GLU A 37 5.46 -10.04 34.31
C GLU A 37 4.37 -9.90 35.37
N ALA A 38 3.12 -9.61 34.98
CA ALA A 38 1.99 -9.59 35.93
C ALA A 38 1.83 -10.96 36.63
N TRP A 39 2.00 -12.06 35.89
CA TRP A 39 2.02 -13.41 36.46
C TRP A 39 3.26 -13.70 37.32
N HIS A 40 4.43 -13.13 36.98
CA HIS A 40 5.62 -13.24 37.83
C HIS A 40 5.40 -12.57 39.19
N SER A 41 4.92 -11.32 39.22
CA SER A 41 4.66 -10.62 40.49
C SER A 41 3.46 -11.22 41.25
N PHE A 42 2.53 -11.88 40.57
CA PHE A 42 1.48 -12.68 41.24
C PHE A 42 2.08 -13.90 41.96
N SER A 43 3.03 -14.60 41.33
CA SER A 43 3.80 -15.68 41.98
C SER A 43 4.44 -15.18 43.28
N ASP A 44 5.11 -14.03 43.22
CA ASP A 44 5.84 -13.49 44.37
C ASP A 44 4.90 -13.04 45.51
N ILE A 45 3.66 -12.62 45.22
CA ILE A 45 2.64 -12.44 46.29
C ILE A 45 2.35 -13.77 46.99
N THR A 46 2.18 -14.88 46.25
CA THR A 46 1.87 -16.18 46.88
C THR A 46 3.01 -16.67 47.77
N THR A 47 4.27 -16.45 47.38
CA THR A 47 5.43 -16.81 48.21
C THR A 47 5.55 -15.89 49.43
N SER A 48 5.38 -14.57 49.29
CA SER A 48 5.38 -13.63 50.42
C SER A 48 4.25 -13.92 51.43
N VAL A 49 3.05 -14.29 50.97
CA VAL A 49 1.93 -14.66 51.85
C VAL A 49 2.21 -15.96 52.62
N LEU A 50 2.81 -16.97 51.97
CA LEU A 50 3.27 -18.19 52.67
C LEU A 50 4.34 -17.87 53.73
N VAL A 51 5.30 -17.02 53.41
CA VAL A 51 6.35 -16.57 54.36
C VAL A 51 5.73 -15.81 55.53
N LEU A 52 4.78 -14.92 55.30
CA LEU A 52 4.06 -14.22 56.36
C LEU A 52 3.26 -15.19 57.24
N PHE A 53 2.57 -16.18 56.66
CA PHE A 53 1.85 -17.19 57.43
C PHE A 53 2.79 -17.99 58.33
N ALA A 54 3.95 -18.41 57.81
CA ALA A 54 4.98 -19.09 58.58
C ALA A 54 5.53 -18.22 59.72
N LEU A 55 5.80 -16.93 59.47
CA LEU A 55 6.29 -15.98 60.50
C LEU A 55 5.23 -15.67 61.56
N TRP A 56 3.97 -15.50 61.18
CA TRP A 56 2.85 -15.26 62.09
C TRP A 56 2.66 -16.43 63.06
N ARG A 57 2.59 -17.64 62.49
CA ARG A 57 2.50 -18.93 63.19
C ARG A 57 3.70 -19.13 64.12
N SER A 58 4.92 -18.92 63.63
CA SER A 58 6.16 -18.90 64.44
C SER A 58 6.09 -17.94 65.64
N SER A 59 5.60 -16.71 65.45
CA SER A 59 5.53 -15.71 66.52
C SER A 59 4.47 -16.01 67.59
N SER A 60 3.35 -16.64 67.21
CA SER A 60 2.26 -16.98 68.13
C SER A 60 2.62 -18.13 69.08
N ILE A 61 3.51 -19.03 68.64
CA ILE A 61 4.11 -20.10 69.44
C ILE A 61 5.00 -19.52 70.54
N ILE A 62 5.98 -18.71 70.14
CA ILE A 62 7.00 -18.16 71.05
C ILE A 62 6.34 -17.34 72.16
N LYS A 63 5.25 -16.62 71.85
CA LYS A 63 4.49 -15.87 72.86
C LYS A 63 3.82 -16.80 73.89
N LYS A 64 3.27 -17.94 73.46
CA LYS A 64 2.69 -18.94 74.37
C LYS A 64 3.70 -19.60 75.30
N GLU A 65 4.93 -19.84 74.82
CA GLU A 65 6.00 -20.41 75.66
C GLU A 65 6.52 -19.39 76.69
N LEU A 66 6.62 -18.11 76.33
CA LEU A 66 7.00 -17.04 77.26
C LEU A 66 5.96 -16.87 78.38
N ASP A 67 4.67 -16.80 78.05
CA ASP A 67 3.57 -16.67 79.02
C ASP A 67 3.46 -17.90 79.97
N GLN A 68 4.10 -19.04 79.64
CA GLN A 68 4.18 -20.23 80.52
C GLN A 68 5.46 -20.28 81.39
N SER A 69 6.43 -19.39 81.17
CA SER A 69 7.75 -19.45 81.83
C SER A 69 7.84 -18.69 83.17
N ASP A 70 6.79 -17.96 83.56
CA ASP A 70 6.74 -17.14 84.78
C ASP A 70 6.47 -17.93 86.09
N GLN A 71 6.48 -19.26 86.07
CA GLN A 71 6.39 -20.10 87.28
C GLN A 71 7.62 -21.00 87.50
N GLY A 72 8.72 -20.38 87.95
CA GLY A 72 9.86 -20.95 88.72
C GLY A 72 10.49 -22.27 88.25
N ASN A 73 11.78 -22.33 87.86
CA ASN A 73 12.92 -22.08 88.74
C ASN A 73 14.26 -21.98 87.95
N LYS A 74 15.37 -21.61 88.61
CA LYS A 74 16.74 -21.50 88.01
C LYS A 74 17.40 -22.90 87.92
N VAL A 75 18.49 -23.22 87.19
CA VAL A 75 19.62 -22.52 86.50
C VAL A 75 19.95 -23.34 85.20
N GLN A 76 20.48 -22.86 84.07
CA GLN A 76 21.92 -22.67 83.74
C GLN A 76 22.10 -22.34 82.23
N VAL A 77 23.18 -21.63 81.84
CA VAL A 77 23.45 -21.19 80.44
C VAL A 77 24.74 -21.82 79.91
N ILE A 78 24.72 -22.21 78.62
CA ILE A 78 25.80 -22.38 77.60
C ILE A 78 25.65 -23.72 76.84
N GLY A 79 25.58 -23.68 75.49
CA GLY A 79 25.98 -24.83 74.65
C GLY A 79 25.07 -25.28 73.49
N THR A 80 25.23 -24.68 72.30
CA THR A 80 24.83 -25.17 70.95
C THR A 80 23.33 -25.16 70.52
N PRO A 81 23.03 -24.83 69.24
CA PRO A 81 21.66 -24.62 68.74
C PRO A 81 20.98 -25.92 68.26
N ASN A 82 20.70 -26.86 69.16
CA ASN A 82 20.14 -28.18 68.80
C ASN A 82 18.66 -28.39 69.16
N THR A 83 17.95 -27.39 69.70
CA THR A 83 16.58 -27.54 70.25
C THR A 83 15.47 -26.88 69.44
N ILE A 84 15.74 -25.86 68.59
CA ILE A 84 14.80 -25.40 67.54
C ILE A 84 14.36 -26.59 66.67
N ARG A 85 15.30 -27.50 66.44
CA ARG A 85 15.20 -28.81 65.78
C ARG A 85 14.12 -29.74 66.33
N GLN A 86 13.70 -29.55 67.59
CA GLN A 86 12.71 -30.40 68.25
C GLN A 86 11.31 -29.78 68.23
N PHE A 87 11.20 -28.43 68.16
CA PHE A 87 9.92 -27.74 68.00
C PHE A 87 9.42 -27.73 66.54
N ILE A 88 10.34 -27.69 65.57
CA ILE A 88 10.06 -27.98 64.14
C ILE A 88 9.34 -29.34 63.95
N LYS A 89 9.48 -30.27 64.90
CA LYS A 89 9.12 -31.68 64.71
C LYS A 89 7.62 -32.00 64.82
N ASN A 90 6.82 -31.25 65.59
CA ASN A 90 5.51 -31.74 66.04
C ASN A 90 4.24 -30.99 65.59
N SER A 91 4.23 -29.65 65.47
CA SER A 91 2.95 -28.94 65.75
C SER A 91 2.23 -28.21 64.61
N PHE A 92 2.76 -28.11 63.38
CA PHE A 92 2.14 -27.23 62.36
C PHE A 92 1.94 -27.86 60.98
N GLY A 93 0.93 -28.74 60.89
CA GLY A 93 0.11 -28.86 59.67
C GLY A 93 0.66 -29.70 58.51
N LYS A 94 1.32 -30.82 58.79
CA LYS A 94 2.12 -31.66 57.86
C LYS A 94 1.49 -31.98 56.47
N ASN A 95 0.16 -31.98 56.35
CA ASN A 95 -0.52 -32.28 55.08
C ASN A 95 -1.01 -31.02 54.33
N ILE A 96 -1.38 -29.94 55.04
CA ILE A 96 -2.00 -28.75 54.40
C ILE A 96 -0.92 -27.85 53.79
N GLU A 97 0.16 -27.56 54.51
CA GLU A 97 1.20 -26.63 54.04
C GLU A 97 2.00 -27.22 52.85
N VAL A 98 2.15 -28.55 52.82
CA VAL A 98 2.79 -29.28 51.71
C VAL A 98 1.86 -29.35 50.50
N THR A 99 0.55 -29.56 50.69
CA THR A 99 -0.41 -29.55 49.57
C THR A 99 -0.63 -28.16 49.00
N THR A 100 -0.69 -27.10 49.81
CA THR A 100 -0.78 -25.73 49.29
C THR A 100 0.47 -25.33 48.51
N SER A 101 1.66 -25.69 49.01
CA SER A 101 2.92 -25.40 48.30
C SER A 101 3.03 -26.18 46.98
N LEU A 102 2.55 -27.43 46.96
CA LEU A 102 2.49 -28.26 45.76
C LEU A 102 1.48 -27.71 44.74
N LEU A 103 0.29 -27.30 45.18
CA LEU A 103 -0.72 -26.66 44.33
C LEU A 103 -0.19 -25.36 43.72
N ILE A 104 0.53 -24.53 44.48
CA ILE A 104 1.18 -23.31 43.97
C ILE A 104 2.25 -23.67 42.94
N GLY A 105 3.12 -24.65 43.21
CA GLY A 105 4.13 -25.11 42.23
C GLY A 105 3.51 -25.62 40.92
N ILE A 106 2.43 -26.40 40.99
CA ILE A 106 1.67 -26.89 39.82
C ILE A 106 0.99 -25.73 39.07
N PHE A 107 0.39 -24.78 39.80
CA PHE A 107 -0.26 -23.62 39.21
C PHE A 107 0.73 -22.71 38.46
N LEU A 108 1.92 -22.49 39.01
CA LEU A 108 2.98 -21.70 38.38
C LEU A 108 3.58 -22.38 37.14
N THR A 109 3.79 -23.71 37.18
CA THR A 109 4.22 -24.43 35.97
C THR A 109 3.14 -24.42 34.89
N PHE A 110 1.86 -24.57 35.26
CA PHE A 110 0.74 -24.46 34.33
C PHE A 110 0.65 -23.06 33.68
N ILE A 111 0.72 -21.98 34.47
CA ILE A 111 0.74 -20.60 33.94
C ILE A 111 1.91 -20.39 32.99
N SER A 112 3.12 -20.80 33.38
CA SER A 112 4.31 -20.64 32.55
C SER A 112 4.20 -21.39 31.22
N VAL A 113 3.75 -22.65 31.24
CA VAL A 113 3.50 -23.44 30.02
C VAL A 113 2.42 -22.76 29.16
N SER A 114 1.35 -22.24 29.76
CA SER A 114 0.30 -21.50 29.05
C SER A 114 0.85 -20.23 28.38
N LEU A 115 1.70 -19.45 29.06
CA LEU A 115 2.39 -18.29 28.49
C LEU A 115 3.30 -18.69 27.33
N ILE A 116 4.10 -19.75 27.48
CA ILE A 116 4.99 -20.25 26.42
C ILE A 116 4.18 -20.65 25.18
N ILE A 117 3.09 -21.40 25.35
CA ILE A 117 2.19 -21.78 24.23
C ILE A 117 1.60 -20.52 23.56
N ASN A 118 1.16 -19.53 24.34
CA ASN A 118 0.58 -18.28 23.84
C ASN A 118 1.61 -17.46 23.00
N ILE A 119 2.87 -17.38 23.46
CA ILE A 119 3.96 -16.70 22.74
C ILE A 119 4.20 -17.31 21.35
N PHE A 120 4.14 -18.64 21.21
CA PHE A 120 4.34 -19.33 19.94
C PHE A 120 3.08 -19.42 19.06
N SER A 121 1.88 -19.50 19.65
CA SER A 121 0.63 -19.67 18.92
C SER A 121 0.10 -18.37 18.28
N THR A 122 0.36 -17.22 18.89
CA THR A 122 -0.19 -15.93 18.42
C THR A 122 0.53 -15.37 17.20
N LYS A 123 -0.24 -15.02 16.15
CA LYS A 123 0.21 -14.12 15.08
C LYS A 123 0.56 -12.72 15.65
N VAL A 124 1.31 -11.92 14.89
CA VAL A 124 1.87 -10.63 15.32
C VAL A 124 0.82 -9.74 16.00
N ILE A 125 0.96 -9.55 17.31
CA ILE A 125 0.09 -8.68 18.10
C ILE A 125 0.53 -7.22 17.88
N ILE A 126 -0.44 -6.35 17.60
CA ILE A 126 -0.24 -4.91 17.56
C ILE A 126 -0.40 -4.38 18.99
N ILE A 127 0.71 -4.05 19.65
CA ILE A 127 0.70 -3.53 21.03
C ILE A 127 0.15 -2.10 21.01
N GLN A 128 -0.86 -1.84 21.83
CA GLN A 128 -1.48 -0.53 21.96
C GLN A 128 -0.68 0.34 22.94
N LYS A 129 -0.48 1.61 22.57
CA LYS A 129 0.23 2.64 23.36
C LYS A 129 1.56 2.14 24.00
N PRO A 130 2.46 1.49 23.23
CA PRO A 130 3.65 0.83 23.79
C PRO A 130 4.58 1.78 24.55
N LEU A 131 4.77 3.02 24.08
CA LEU A 131 5.60 4.02 24.75
C LEU A 131 5.07 4.39 26.15
N LEU A 132 3.77 4.61 26.29
CA LEU A 132 3.15 4.98 27.57
C LEU A 132 3.29 3.83 28.58
N THR A 133 2.95 2.61 28.16
CA THR A 133 3.06 1.42 28.98
C THR A 133 4.52 1.15 29.37
N GLY A 134 5.47 1.34 28.45
CA GLY A 134 6.91 1.19 28.70
C GLY A 134 7.43 2.14 29.78
N ILE A 135 7.06 3.42 29.72
CA ILE A 135 7.40 4.42 30.75
C ILE A 135 6.82 4.03 32.11
N ILE A 136 5.57 3.57 32.14
CA ILE A 136 4.90 3.15 33.39
C ILE A 136 5.56 1.92 34.00
N PHE A 137 6.04 0.97 33.18
CA PHE A 137 6.80 -0.18 33.66
C PHE A 137 8.19 0.20 34.23
N LEU A 138 8.83 1.27 33.72
CA LEU A 138 10.02 1.84 34.35
C LEU A 138 9.70 2.51 35.70
N ILE A 139 8.54 3.15 35.84
CA ILE A 139 8.06 3.71 37.13
C ILE A 139 7.74 2.59 38.13
N LEU A 140 7.12 1.50 37.67
CA LEU A 140 6.89 0.30 38.49
C LEU A 140 8.21 -0.35 38.93
N SER A 141 9.21 -0.42 38.05
CA SER A 141 10.57 -0.89 38.39
C SER A 141 11.19 -0.05 39.52
N LEU A 142 11.06 1.28 39.48
CA LEU A 142 11.50 2.15 40.58
C LEU A 142 10.74 1.85 41.89
N GLY A 143 9.43 1.58 41.83
CA GLY A 143 8.65 1.13 42.97
C GLY A 143 9.21 -0.16 43.61
N SER A 144 9.48 -1.18 42.80
CA SER A 144 10.10 -2.43 43.25
C SER A 144 11.52 -2.23 43.79
N TYR A 145 12.30 -1.29 43.24
CA TYR A 145 13.62 -0.91 43.79
C TYR A 145 13.53 -0.32 45.21
N PHE A 146 12.58 0.61 45.44
CA PHE A 146 12.37 1.17 46.77
C PHE A 146 11.93 0.11 47.77
N LEU A 147 11.07 -0.83 47.35
CA LEU A 147 10.62 -1.93 48.20
C LEU A 147 11.76 -2.92 48.51
N PHE A 148 12.60 -3.28 47.54
CA PHE A 148 13.85 -4.03 47.75
C PHE A 148 14.75 -3.35 48.79
N LYS A 149 14.98 -2.04 48.64
CA LYS A 149 15.85 -1.27 49.55
C LYS A 149 15.29 -1.26 50.97
N PHE A 150 14.00 -0.95 51.13
CA PHE A 150 13.29 -0.94 52.41
C PHE A 150 13.33 -2.31 53.11
N LEU A 151 12.99 -3.39 52.40
CA LEU A 151 13.05 -4.75 52.93
C LEU A 151 14.47 -5.16 53.33
N SER A 152 15.48 -4.80 52.53
CA SER A 152 16.89 -5.11 52.80
C SER A 152 17.44 -4.36 54.03
N GLU A 153 17.08 -3.09 54.20
CA GLU A 153 17.51 -2.27 55.34
C GLU A 153 16.85 -2.76 56.63
N VAL A 154 15.52 -2.94 56.62
CA VAL A 154 14.80 -3.45 57.80
C VAL A 154 15.23 -4.89 58.11
N GLY A 155 15.35 -5.75 57.11
CA GLY A 155 15.76 -7.15 57.27
C GLY A 155 17.15 -7.31 57.89
N LYS A 156 18.11 -6.44 57.56
CA LYS A 156 19.41 -6.35 58.24
C LYS A 156 19.28 -5.85 59.67
N SER A 157 18.55 -4.75 59.91
CA SER A 157 18.37 -4.19 61.27
C SER A 157 17.70 -5.16 62.25
N GLU A 158 16.90 -6.08 61.73
CA GLU A 158 16.09 -7.04 62.48
C GLU A 158 16.68 -8.47 62.50
N ASN A 159 17.86 -8.68 61.87
CA ASN A 159 18.46 -10.01 61.63
C ASN A 159 17.44 -11.03 61.10
N SER A 160 16.65 -10.64 60.11
CA SER A 160 15.58 -11.45 59.53
C SER A 160 15.96 -11.95 58.14
N ALA A 161 16.43 -13.21 58.07
CA ALA A 161 16.72 -13.87 56.79
C ALA A 161 15.48 -13.93 55.87
N ALA A 162 14.27 -14.00 56.43
CA ALA A 162 13.02 -13.97 55.67
C ALA A 162 12.81 -12.62 54.96
N LEU A 163 12.95 -11.48 55.66
CA LEU A 163 12.80 -10.14 55.06
C LEU A 163 13.91 -9.83 54.05
N ILE A 164 15.12 -10.31 54.28
CA ILE A 164 16.23 -10.19 53.31
C ILE A 164 15.94 -11.02 52.05
N SER A 165 15.35 -12.22 52.20
CA SER A 165 14.93 -13.06 51.07
C SER A 165 13.81 -12.39 50.27
N ASP A 166 12.79 -11.86 50.96
CA ASP A 166 11.65 -11.13 50.36
C ASP A 166 12.14 -9.94 49.52
N GLY A 167 13.06 -9.13 50.06
CA GLY A 167 13.70 -8.05 49.29
C GLY A 167 14.45 -8.53 48.04
N LEU A 168 15.12 -9.69 48.09
CA LEU A 168 15.80 -10.26 46.92
C LEU A 168 14.81 -10.70 45.82
N HIS A 169 13.58 -11.11 46.16
CA HIS A 169 12.51 -11.34 45.18
C HIS A 169 12.07 -10.01 44.54
N SER A 170 11.86 -8.96 45.34
CA SER A 170 11.52 -7.61 44.84
C SER A 170 12.57 -7.01 43.90
N LYS A 171 13.84 -7.39 44.08
CA LYS A 171 14.93 -7.04 43.14
C LYS A 171 14.80 -7.77 41.80
N GLY A 172 14.32 -9.02 41.80
CA GLY A 172 13.96 -9.75 40.57
C GLY A 172 12.84 -9.04 39.83
N ASP A 173 11.77 -8.71 40.55
CA ASP A 173 10.62 -7.93 40.07
C ASP A 173 11.04 -6.61 39.41
N MET A 174 11.95 -5.85 40.05
CA MET A 174 12.55 -4.62 39.49
C MET A 174 13.22 -4.87 38.13
N VAL A 175 14.00 -5.94 37.99
CA VAL A 175 14.70 -6.28 36.74
C VAL A 175 13.70 -6.67 35.65
N CYS A 176 12.69 -7.48 35.96
CA CYS A 176 11.63 -7.84 35.02
C CYS A 176 10.83 -6.60 34.56
N SER A 177 10.39 -5.73 35.48
CA SER A 177 9.74 -4.45 35.16
C SER A 177 10.60 -3.55 34.27
N SER A 178 11.91 -3.50 34.52
CA SER A 178 12.82 -2.73 33.66
C SER A 178 12.94 -3.35 32.27
N LEU A 179 12.99 -4.68 32.16
CA LEU A 179 13.15 -5.38 30.89
C LEU A 179 11.89 -5.26 30.01
N THR A 180 10.70 -5.40 30.60
CA THR A 180 9.42 -5.15 29.94
C THR A 180 9.26 -3.68 29.54
N GLY A 181 9.63 -2.74 30.41
CA GLY A 181 9.61 -1.30 30.11
C GLY A 181 10.47 -0.96 28.89
N VAL A 182 11.72 -1.44 28.85
CA VAL A 182 12.62 -1.28 27.70
C VAL A 182 12.11 -2.00 26.45
N SER A 183 11.55 -3.20 26.60
CA SER A 183 10.95 -3.97 25.49
C SER A 183 9.84 -3.21 24.78
N LEU A 184 8.93 -2.60 25.52
CA LEU A 184 7.82 -1.82 24.99
C LEU A 184 8.29 -0.54 24.30
N ILE A 185 9.29 0.14 24.88
CA ILE A 185 9.92 1.31 24.24
C ILE A 185 10.58 0.90 22.92
N LEU A 186 11.30 -0.24 22.88
CA LEU A 186 11.91 -0.75 21.65
C LEU A 186 10.86 -1.21 20.60
N TYR A 187 9.72 -1.75 21.03
CA TYR A 187 8.59 -2.06 20.15
C TYR A 187 8.02 -0.79 19.48
N TYR A 188 7.94 0.34 20.19
CA TYR A 188 7.57 1.63 19.58
C TYR A 188 8.53 2.03 18.43
N PHE A 189 9.81 1.69 18.56
CA PHE A 189 10.83 1.83 17.50
C PHE A 189 10.86 0.67 16.49
N ARG A 190 9.81 -0.15 16.40
CA ARG A 190 9.65 -1.32 15.51
C ARG A 190 10.60 -2.51 15.78
N PHE A 191 11.31 -2.53 16.91
CA PHE A 191 12.09 -3.69 17.34
C PHE A 191 11.22 -4.66 18.14
N ASN A 192 10.74 -5.72 17.49
CA ASN A 192 9.79 -6.69 18.06
C ASN A 192 10.46 -7.69 19.02
N ILE A 193 10.99 -7.21 20.15
CA ILE A 193 11.62 -8.07 21.18
C ILE A 193 10.66 -8.54 22.29
N ASP A 194 9.42 -8.06 22.31
CA ASP A 194 8.39 -8.39 23.33
C ASP A 194 8.22 -9.90 23.54
N LYS A 195 8.18 -10.69 22.46
CA LYS A 195 8.10 -12.16 22.53
C LYS A 195 9.32 -12.79 23.20
N TRP A 196 10.53 -12.28 22.97
CA TRP A 196 11.76 -12.82 23.55
C TRP A 196 11.89 -12.46 25.03
N VAL A 197 11.51 -11.24 25.41
CA VAL A 197 11.44 -10.81 26.83
C VAL A 197 10.36 -11.58 27.58
N SER A 198 9.17 -11.73 26.99
CA SER A 198 8.09 -12.57 27.51
C SER A 198 8.52 -14.02 27.71
N LEU A 199 9.26 -14.60 26.76
CA LEU A 199 9.77 -15.97 26.87
C LEU A 199 10.79 -16.12 28.00
N ALA A 200 11.69 -15.15 28.16
CA ALA A 200 12.66 -15.15 29.25
C ALA A 200 11.98 -15.09 30.64
N ILE A 201 10.95 -14.24 30.79
CA ILE A 201 10.16 -14.15 32.03
C ILE A 201 9.36 -15.44 32.26
N ALA A 202 8.73 -16.01 31.23
CA ALA A 202 7.98 -17.25 31.35
C ALA A 202 8.87 -18.44 31.77
N LEU A 203 10.08 -18.56 31.20
CA LEU A 203 11.07 -19.57 31.60
C LEU A 203 11.57 -19.37 33.04
N PHE A 204 11.66 -18.13 33.51
CA PHE A 204 12.01 -17.82 34.91
C PHE A 204 10.91 -18.30 35.88
N ILE A 205 9.64 -18.04 35.57
CA ILE A 205 8.48 -18.57 36.32
C ILE A 205 8.47 -20.11 36.28
N LEU A 206 8.78 -20.73 35.14
CA LEU A 206 8.84 -22.20 35.00
C LEU A 206 9.88 -22.79 35.97
N SER A 207 11.05 -22.18 36.02
CA SER A 207 12.14 -22.62 36.91
C SER A 207 11.73 -22.57 38.37
N PHE A 208 11.00 -21.54 38.82
CA PHE A 208 10.47 -21.47 40.19
C PHE A 208 9.42 -22.52 40.47
N GLY A 209 8.45 -22.72 39.56
CA GLY A 209 7.43 -23.75 39.72
C GLY A 209 8.04 -25.16 39.86
N ILE A 210 9.04 -25.47 39.03
CA ILE A 210 9.81 -26.73 39.10
C ILE A 210 10.65 -26.81 40.39
N GLU A 211 11.32 -25.73 40.81
CA GLU A 211 12.10 -25.68 42.07
C GLU A 211 11.23 -26.01 43.29
N ILE A 212 10.03 -25.44 43.37
CA ILE A 212 9.06 -25.70 44.45
C ILE A 212 8.66 -27.19 44.44
N ILE A 213 8.29 -27.74 43.28
CA ILE A 213 7.88 -29.15 43.14
C ILE A 213 9.02 -30.10 43.54
N ILE A 214 10.25 -29.87 43.06
CA ILE A 214 11.42 -30.71 43.37
C ILE A 214 11.73 -30.67 44.87
N ASN A 215 11.74 -29.49 45.49
CA ASN A 215 11.99 -29.35 46.93
C ASN A 215 10.94 -30.08 47.78
N ILE A 216 9.67 -30.11 47.34
CA ILE A 216 8.59 -30.88 47.97
C ILE A 216 8.79 -32.40 47.80
N ILE A 217 9.13 -32.88 46.59
CA ILE A 217 9.39 -34.29 46.32
C ILE A 217 10.56 -34.81 47.18
N ILE A 218 11.64 -34.02 47.27
CA ILE A 218 12.80 -34.34 48.13
C ILE A 218 12.39 -34.38 49.61
N HIS A 219 11.51 -33.49 50.07
CA HIS A 219 10.98 -33.49 51.43
C HIS A 219 10.15 -34.75 51.74
N PHE A 220 9.31 -35.22 50.81
CA PHE A 220 8.58 -36.48 50.95
C PHE A 220 9.52 -37.70 51.04
N TYR A 221 10.60 -37.71 50.25
CA TYR A 221 11.55 -38.83 50.22
C TYR A 221 12.47 -38.86 51.47
N ASN A 222 12.99 -37.70 51.89
CA ASN A 222 13.92 -37.58 53.02
C ASN A 222 13.21 -37.16 54.33
N LYS A 223 12.43 -38.07 54.93
CA LYS A 223 11.63 -37.87 56.16
C LYS A 223 12.34 -37.26 57.40
N ASN A 224 13.68 -37.14 57.40
CA ASN A 224 14.49 -36.72 58.55
C ASN A 224 15.43 -35.51 58.29
N LYS A 225 15.23 -34.72 57.22
CA LYS A 225 15.92 -33.43 57.04
C LYS A 225 14.93 -32.26 57.03
N GLU A 226 15.30 -31.18 57.71
CA GLU A 226 14.53 -29.92 57.78
C GLU A 226 14.23 -29.40 56.36
N PHE A 227 13.04 -28.82 56.16
CA PHE A 227 12.69 -28.17 54.89
C PHE A 227 13.57 -26.92 54.70
N ARG A 228 14.69 -27.10 54.01
CA ARG A 228 15.52 -26.02 53.49
C ARG A 228 15.29 -25.99 51.99
N MET A 229 14.92 -24.82 51.45
CA MET A 229 14.97 -24.52 50.02
C MET A 229 16.45 -24.55 49.61
N GLN A 230 16.94 -25.77 49.33
CA GLN A 230 18.38 -26.07 49.27
C GLN A 230 18.98 -25.74 47.90
N TYR A 231 18.14 -25.75 46.88
CA TYR A 231 18.39 -25.10 45.60
C TYR A 231 17.59 -23.81 45.57
N ARG A 232 18.29 -22.70 45.32
CA ARG A 232 17.73 -21.41 44.93
C ARG A 232 18.27 -21.13 43.54
N PHE A 233 17.45 -21.18 42.50
CA PHE A 233 17.89 -20.85 41.14
C PHE A 233 18.32 -19.37 41.06
N LEU A 234 17.78 -18.51 41.93
CA LEU A 234 18.28 -17.17 42.21
C LEU A 234 19.76 -17.12 42.62
N GLU A 235 20.27 -18.08 43.39
CA GLU A 235 21.72 -18.18 43.67
C GLU A 235 22.49 -18.62 42.43
N ILE A 236 21.95 -19.52 41.60
CA ILE A 236 22.63 -20.01 40.39
C ILE A 236 22.68 -18.93 39.31
N LEU A 237 21.59 -18.18 39.10
CA LEU A 237 21.51 -17.07 38.14
C LEU A 237 22.35 -15.87 38.58
N ASN A 238 22.28 -15.49 39.86
CA ASN A 238 23.09 -14.39 40.39
C ASN A 238 24.59 -14.78 40.45
N ARG A 239 24.92 -16.07 40.67
CA ARG A 239 26.30 -16.60 40.50
C ARG A 239 26.73 -16.69 39.03
N ALA A 240 25.84 -17.00 38.09
CA ALA A 240 26.15 -17.01 36.66
C ALA A 240 26.44 -15.59 36.12
N LEU A 241 25.87 -14.57 36.75
CA LEU A 241 26.15 -13.15 36.50
C LEU A 241 27.31 -12.60 37.35
N GLU A 242 27.85 -13.35 38.32
CA GLU A 242 29.02 -12.96 39.09
C GLU A 242 30.32 -13.20 38.32
N LYS A 243 31.12 -12.12 38.19
CA LYS A 243 32.40 -12.10 37.47
C LYS A 243 33.36 -13.23 37.87
N GLU A 244 33.35 -13.65 39.14
CA GLU A 244 34.27 -14.69 39.64
C GLU A 244 33.94 -16.09 39.14
N ILE A 245 32.66 -16.40 38.91
CA ILE A 245 32.22 -17.73 38.53
C ILE A 245 32.30 -17.90 37.01
N TYR A 246 32.05 -16.84 36.24
CA TYR A 246 32.43 -16.79 34.82
C TYR A 246 33.93 -17.07 34.62
N LEU A 247 34.79 -16.45 35.45
CA LEU A 247 36.23 -16.71 35.45
C LEU A 247 36.65 -18.09 35.99
N LYS A 248 35.83 -18.75 36.83
CA LYS A 248 36.06 -20.14 37.26
C LYS A 248 35.59 -21.14 36.19
N PHE A 249 34.50 -20.85 35.49
CA PHE A 249 33.97 -21.66 34.40
C PHE A 249 34.92 -21.66 33.19
N ILE A 250 35.46 -20.51 32.81
CA ILE A 250 36.49 -20.45 31.76
C ILE A 250 37.77 -21.18 32.20
N ARG A 251 38.24 -21.00 33.45
CA ARG A 251 39.37 -21.81 33.99
C ARG A 251 39.10 -23.32 34.00
N TRP A 252 37.85 -23.72 34.20
CA TRP A 252 37.44 -25.13 34.15
C TRP A 252 37.42 -25.66 32.70
N ILE A 253 37.07 -24.82 31.71
CA ILE A 253 37.20 -25.14 30.28
C ILE A 253 38.69 -25.21 29.87
N ASP A 254 39.51 -24.21 30.20
CA ASP A 254 40.97 -24.20 29.96
C ASP A 254 41.60 -25.50 30.48
N ASN A 255 41.32 -25.85 31.74
CA ASN A 255 41.89 -27.05 32.39
C ASN A 255 41.31 -28.39 31.88
N ARG A 256 40.16 -28.40 31.19
CA ARG A 256 39.52 -29.63 30.68
C ARG A 256 39.78 -29.89 29.21
N TYR A 257 40.04 -28.84 28.42
CA TYR A 257 40.29 -28.94 26.98
C TYR A 257 41.69 -28.47 26.56
N SER A 258 42.53 -28.01 27.49
CA SER A 258 43.91 -27.56 27.25
C SER A 258 44.04 -26.41 26.24
N ILE A 259 43.08 -25.49 26.24
CA ILE A 259 43.04 -24.30 25.37
C ILE A 259 43.02 -23.06 26.27
N ASP A 260 44.02 -22.18 26.18
CA ASP A 260 44.13 -20.93 26.95
C ASP A 260 43.06 -19.87 26.51
N PHE A 261 41.77 -20.06 26.82
CA PHE A 261 40.72 -19.08 26.48
C PHE A 261 40.92 -17.73 27.22
N LEU A 262 41.59 -17.73 28.36
CA LEU A 262 41.85 -16.50 29.13
C LEU A 262 42.80 -15.51 28.46
N LYS A 263 43.64 -15.96 27.53
CA LYS A 263 44.53 -15.07 26.74
C LYS A 263 43.87 -14.56 25.46
N THR A 264 42.74 -15.13 25.03
CA THR A 264 42.12 -14.77 23.75
C THR A 264 41.47 -13.39 23.84
N ARG A 265 41.81 -12.50 22.90
CA ARG A 265 41.40 -11.07 22.88
C ARG A 265 39.87 -10.86 23.01
N LEU A 266 39.09 -11.81 22.48
CA LEU A 266 37.62 -11.85 22.53
C LEU A 266 37.05 -11.98 23.94
N VAL A 267 37.67 -12.79 24.81
CA VAL A 267 37.18 -13.06 26.19
C VAL A 267 37.41 -11.86 27.11
N VAL A 268 38.55 -11.18 26.95
CA VAL A 268 38.84 -9.94 27.68
C VAL A 268 37.90 -8.80 27.23
N GLN A 269 37.48 -8.79 25.96
CA GLN A 269 36.50 -7.84 25.44
C GLN A 269 35.08 -8.10 25.97
N SER A 270 34.61 -9.34 26.03
CA SER A 270 33.27 -9.66 26.55
C SER A 270 33.12 -9.34 28.05
N ILE A 271 34.17 -9.51 28.86
CA ILE A 271 34.18 -9.09 30.27
C ILE A 271 34.14 -7.55 30.42
N ARG A 272 34.72 -6.78 29.48
CA ARG A 272 34.57 -5.32 29.45
C ARG A 272 33.16 -4.90 29.00
N PHE A 273 32.55 -5.64 28.07
CA PHE A 273 31.19 -5.42 27.56
C PHE A 273 30.14 -5.44 28.68
N LEU A 274 30.25 -6.32 29.68
CA LEU A 274 29.32 -6.33 30.83
C LEU A 274 29.33 -5.01 31.62
N LYS A 275 30.50 -4.37 31.79
CA LYS A 275 30.60 -3.03 32.42
C LYS A 275 30.16 -1.91 31.48
N PHE A 276 30.32 -2.10 30.18
CA PHE A 276 29.85 -1.17 29.16
C PHE A 276 28.35 -1.25 28.89
N SER A 277 27.65 -2.30 29.34
CA SER A 277 26.22 -2.57 29.08
C SER A 277 25.31 -1.34 29.11
N GLY A 278 25.40 -0.50 30.15
CA GLY A 278 24.66 0.77 30.24
C GLY A 278 25.06 1.80 29.18
N TYR A 279 26.36 2.02 28.96
CA TYR A 279 26.86 2.92 27.91
C TYR A 279 26.59 2.40 26.50
N THR A 280 26.60 1.08 26.27
CA THR A 280 26.21 0.49 24.98
C THR A 280 24.71 0.61 24.74
N LEU A 281 23.88 0.54 25.79
CA LEU A 281 22.44 0.77 25.66
C LEU A 281 22.15 2.25 25.36
N ILE A 282 22.82 3.17 26.06
CA ILE A 282 22.73 4.62 25.79
C ILE A 282 23.25 4.96 24.38
N ALA A 283 24.37 4.37 23.96
CA ALA A 283 24.92 4.55 22.62
C ALA A 283 24.01 3.94 21.54
N LEU A 284 23.37 2.80 21.79
CA LEU A 284 22.37 2.21 20.90
C LEU A 284 21.15 3.13 20.74
N VAL A 285 20.65 3.72 21.84
CA VAL A 285 19.53 4.67 21.84
C VAL A 285 19.91 5.99 21.14
N LEU A 286 21.11 6.52 21.38
CA LEU A 286 21.63 7.68 20.64
C LEU A 286 21.79 7.38 19.16
N PHE A 287 22.26 6.18 18.81
CA PHE A 287 22.41 5.74 17.42
C PHE A 287 21.06 5.58 16.71
N THR A 288 20.04 5.00 17.36
CA THR A 288 18.69 4.90 16.75
C THR A 288 18.02 6.26 16.61
N ILE A 289 18.24 7.19 17.56
CA ILE A 289 17.81 8.59 17.45
C ILE A 289 18.49 9.27 16.26
N LEU A 290 19.82 9.22 16.17
CA LEU A 290 20.61 9.82 15.08
C LEU A 290 20.26 9.19 13.71
N TYR A 291 19.92 7.91 13.67
CA TYR A 291 19.51 7.22 12.46
C TYR A 291 18.11 7.66 11.99
N ASP A 292 17.11 7.77 12.88
CA ASP A 292 15.79 8.28 12.49
C ASP A 292 15.85 9.76 12.03
N MET A 293 16.85 10.55 12.45
CA MET A 293 16.98 11.94 11.99
C MET A 293 17.20 12.08 10.47
N GLY A 294 17.79 11.08 9.79
CA GLY A 294 18.00 11.10 8.35
C GLY A 294 16.81 10.53 7.57
N PHE A 295 16.36 11.21 6.51
CA PHE A 295 15.38 10.66 5.57
C PHE A 295 15.64 11.07 4.12
N GLN A 296 15.14 10.27 3.19
CA GLN A 296 15.27 10.50 1.76
C GLN A 296 13.90 10.78 1.11
N VAL A 297 13.86 11.80 0.26
CA VAL A 297 12.75 12.12 -0.66
C VAL A 297 13.13 11.61 -2.04
N GLN A 298 12.29 10.77 -2.64
CA GLN A 298 12.53 10.19 -3.98
C GLN A 298 12.31 11.24 -5.10
N MET A 299 12.79 10.96 -6.31
CA MET A 299 12.69 11.88 -7.46
C MET A 299 11.24 12.17 -7.91
N ASP A 300 10.30 11.27 -7.61
CA ASP A 300 8.87 11.42 -7.88
C ASP A 300 8.08 12.00 -6.68
N GLU A 301 8.73 12.15 -5.53
CA GLU A 301 8.14 12.63 -4.27
C GLU A 301 8.49 14.09 -3.99
N LYS A 302 7.58 14.77 -3.29
CA LYS A 302 7.86 15.97 -2.51
C LYS A 302 7.44 15.73 -1.06
N ALA A 303 8.07 16.41 -0.12
CA ALA A 303 7.81 16.22 1.30
C ALA A 303 7.49 17.51 2.06
N ILE A 304 6.60 17.42 3.04
CA ILE A 304 6.36 18.46 4.05
C ILE A 304 6.86 17.92 5.39
N VAL A 305 7.58 18.77 6.15
CA VAL A 305 7.98 18.49 7.53
C VAL A 305 7.08 19.28 8.47
N GLU A 306 6.34 18.57 9.31
CA GLU A 306 5.46 19.12 10.34
C GLU A 306 6.16 19.06 11.70
N ARG A 307 6.45 20.22 12.31
CA ARG A 307 6.93 20.31 13.68
C ARG A 307 5.74 20.50 14.63
N PHE A 308 5.52 19.55 15.53
CA PHE A 308 4.32 19.50 16.39
C PHE A 308 3.00 19.74 15.63
N GLY A 309 2.88 19.20 14.41
CA GLY A 309 1.71 19.33 13.55
C GLY A 309 1.60 20.63 12.76
N LYS A 310 2.57 21.56 12.85
CA LYS A 310 2.64 22.77 12.01
C LYS A 310 3.70 22.62 10.91
N PRO A 311 3.43 22.95 9.64
CA PRO A 311 4.44 22.90 8.59
C PRO A 311 5.60 23.85 8.89
N LEU A 312 6.83 23.34 8.82
CA LEU A 312 8.04 24.09 9.16
C LEU A 312 8.48 25.06 8.04
N SER A 313 8.26 24.66 6.79
CA SER A 313 8.57 25.43 5.58
C SER A 313 7.29 25.86 4.87
N LYS A 314 7.35 26.96 4.12
CA LYS A 314 6.30 27.37 3.16
C LYS A 314 6.41 26.63 1.83
N GLU A 315 7.59 26.12 1.50
CA GLU A 315 7.87 25.36 0.28
C GLU A 315 8.16 23.89 0.58
N PRO A 316 7.70 22.96 -0.27
CA PRO A 316 7.90 21.53 -0.04
C PRO A 316 9.36 21.15 -0.33
N LEU A 317 9.89 20.21 0.45
CA LEU A 317 11.22 19.68 0.23
C LEU A 317 11.30 18.96 -1.12
N GLN A 318 12.32 19.33 -1.89
CA GLN A 318 12.69 18.73 -3.17
C GLN A 318 13.32 17.33 -2.96
N PRO A 319 13.42 16.50 -4.01
CA PRO A 319 14.14 15.23 -3.95
C PRO A 319 15.57 15.38 -3.42
N GLY A 320 16.00 14.46 -2.55
CA GLY A 320 17.30 14.54 -1.89
C GLY A 320 17.34 13.91 -0.50
N LEU A 321 18.50 14.04 0.15
CA LEU A 321 18.70 13.63 1.54
C LEU A 321 18.42 14.82 2.47
N HIS A 322 17.57 14.62 3.47
CA HIS A 322 17.11 15.65 4.39
C HIS A 322 17.19 15.19 5.84
N PHE A 323 17.22 16.15 6.76
CA PHE A 323 17.25 15.89 8.19
C PHE A 323 15.97 16.41 8.88
N LYS A 324 15.49 15.66 9.86
CA LYS A 324 14.38 15.99 10.76
C LYS A 324 14.80 15.73 12.20
N PHE A 325 14.08 16.26 13.19
CA PHE A 325 14.14 15.71 14.54
C PHE A 325 13.41 14.36 14.63
N PRO A 326 13.78 13.49 15.59
CA PRO A 326 13.05 12.24 15.82
C PRO A 326 11.59 12.52 16.23
N ARG A 327 10.71 11.56 15.95
CA ARG A 327 9.33 11.62 16.44
C ARG A 327 9.32 11.64 17.99
N PRO A 328 8.45 12.45 18.64
CA PRO A 328 7.27 13.11 18.10
C PRO A 328 7.48 14.58 17.63
N VAL A 329 8.71 15.10 17.60
CA VAL A 329 8.95 16.54 17.32
C VAL A 329 8.62 16.87 15.86
N ASP A 330 9.28 16.18 14.92
CA ASP A 330 9.06 16.36 13.48
C ASP A 330 8.39 15.13 12.86
N THR A 331 7.40 15.37 12.01
CA THR A 331 6.69 14.35 11.23
C THR A 331 6.84 14.67 9.75
N VAL A 332 7.36 13.72 8.96
CA VAL A 332 7.53 13.90 7.52
C VAL A 332 6.38 13.24 6.78
N ILE A 333 5.71 14.02 5.96
CA ILE A 333 4.67 13.58 5.03
C ILE A 333 5.27 13.63 3.63
N LYS A 334 5.41 12.47 2.99
CA LYS A 334 5.90 12.34 1.61
C LYS A 334 4.74 11.99 0.70
N VAL A 335 4.64 12.68 -0.42
CA VAL A 335 3.58 12.46 -1.41
C VAL A 335 4.22 12.44 -2.79
N LYS A 336 3.86 11.44 -3.60
CA LYS A 336 4.23 11.39 -5.01
C LYS A 336 3.45 12.46 -5.75
N THR A 337 4.15 13.52 -6.16
CA THR A 337 3.61 14.68 -6.89
C THR A 337 3.88 14.57 -8.38
N SER A 338 4.98 13.93 -8.77
CA SER A 338 5.39 13.79 -10.17
C SER A 338 4.76 12.58 -10.85
N SER A 339 4.19 11.65 -10.09
CA SER A 339 3.43 10.51 -10.62
C SER A 339 2.04 10.95 -11.07
N ILE A 340 1.65 10.61 -12.30
CA ILE A 340 0.24 10.62 -12.71
C ILE A 340 -0.48 9.51 -11.93
N ARG A 341 -1.65 9.85 -11.40
CA ARG A 341 -2.57 8.93 -10.73
C ARG A 341 -3.83 8.79 -11.57
N GLU A 342 -4.49 7.65 -11.41
CA GLU A 342 -5.70 7.30 -12.14
C GLU A 342 -6.86 7.25 -11.13
N LEU A 343 -7.94 7.97 -11.41
CA LEU A 343 -9.23 7.79 -10.77
C LEU A 343 -10.19 7.18 -11.79
N TYR A 344 -10.80 6.07 -11.40
CA TYR A 344 -11.73 5.31 -12.21
C TYR A 344 -13.15 5.69 -11.81
N LEU A 345 -13.98 6.10 -12.77
CA LEU A 345 -15.35 6.58 -12.54
C LEU A 345 -16.34 5.79 -13.39
N GLY A 346 -17.53 5.59 -12.85
CA GLY A 346 -18.57 4.79 -13.49
C GLY A 346 -18.37 3.31 -13.21
N ASN A 347 -17.98 2.53 -14.22
CA ASN A 347 -17.87 1.07 -14.12
C ASN A 347 -16.59 0.61 -13.38
N VAL A 348 -16.69 0.26 -12.09
CA VAL A 348 -15.54 -0.07 -11.24
C VAL A 348 -15.23 -1.57 -11.25
N SER A 349 -14.47 -2.00 -12.25
CA SER A 349 -13.71 -3.25 -12.19
C SER A 349 -12.30 -2.96 -11.66
N LYS A 350 -11.87 -3.61 -10.57
CA LYS A 350 -10.47 -3.49 -10.09
C LYS A 350 -9.46 -4.32 -10.91
N GLU A 351 -9.93 -5.30 -11.70
CA GLU A 351 -9.11 -6.06 -12.64
C GLU A 351 -9.95 -6.57 -13.84
N ILE A 352 -9.94 -5.86 -14.98
CA ILE A 352 -10.38 -6.42 -16.27
C ILE A 352 -9.20 -6.52 -17.24
N LYS A 353 -8.87 -7.77 -17.59
CA LYS A 353 -7.90 -8.16 -18.64
C LYS A 353 -8.61 -8.61 -19.93
N ARG A 354 -9.82 -8.11 -20.18
CA ARG A 354 -10.68 -8.49 -21.31
C ARG A 354 -11.16 -7.24 -22.07
N PRO A 355 -11.44 -7.32 -23.38
CA PRO A 355 -12.10 -6.22 -24.09
C PRO A 355 -13.49 -5.98 -23.47
N LEU A 356 -13.88 -4.71 -23.39
CA LEU A 356 -15.21 -4.27 -22.98
C LEU A 356 -16.19 -4.59 -24.12
N VAL A 357 -17.30 -5.24 -23.81
CA VAL A 357 -18.29 -5.67 -24.81
C VAL A 357 -19.69 -5.31 -24.32
N TRP A 358 -20.45 -4.60 -25.15
CA TRP A 358 -21.83 -4.24 -24.85
C TRP A 358 -22.68 -5.50 -24.66
N GLY A 359 -23.11 -5.78 -23.43
CA GLY A 359 -23.95 -6.95 -23.10
C GLY A 359 -23.59 -7.71 -21.81
N MET A 360 -22.53 -7.35 -21.09
CA MET A 360 -22.17 -7.93 -19.79
C MET A 360 -22.04 -6.85 -18.72
N GLU A 361 -22.25 -7.22 -17.44
CA GLU A 361 -21.94 -6.36 -16.29
C GLU A 361 -20.43 -6.42 -16.02
N HIS A 362 -19.78 -5.26 -15.84
CA HIS A 362 -18.31 -5.19 -15.70
C HIS A 362 -17.83 -4.77 -14.29
N GLY A 363 -18.72 -4.45 -13.35
CA GLY A 363 -18.36 -4.00 -12.01
C GLY A 363 -19.53 -3.41 -11.23
N GLU A 364 -19.24 -2.56 -10.24
CA GLU A 364 -20.26 -1.61 -9.74
C GLU A 364 -20.49 -0.55 -10.83
N GLU A 365 -21.72 -0.45 -11.34
CA GLU A 365 -22.06 0.43 -12.47
C GLU A 365 -22.89 1.62 -11.99
N ILE A 366 -22.31 2.82 -12.03
CA ILE A 366 -23.03 4.06 -11.72
C ILE A 366 -23.76 4.55 -12.97
N HIS A 367 -25.08 4.65 -12.86
CA HIS A 367 -25.96 5.11 -13.94
C HIS A 367 -25.93 6.64 -14.07
N PHE A 368 -25.71 7.12 -15.29
CA PHE A 368 -25.87 8.53 -15.66
C PHE A 368 -27.10 8.68 -16.56
N ILE A 369 -27.56 9.92 -16.70
CA ILE A 369 -28.67 10.30 -17.59
C ILE A 369 -28.23 11.42 -18.53
N SER A 370 -28.51 11.27 -19.81
CA SER A 370 -28.27 12.28 -20.85
C SER A 370 -29.37 13.34 -20.89
N GLY A 371 -29.14 14.44 -21.61
CA GLY A 371 -30.14 15.50 -21.82
C GLY A 371 -31.38 15.06 -22.60
N ASP A 372 -31.30 13.95 -23.34
CA ASP A 372 -32.42 13.29 -24.02
C ASP A 372 -33.02 12.12 -23.19
N ASN A 373 -32.82 12.13 -21.87
CA ASN A 373 -33.38 11.19 -20.88
C ASN A 373 -32.99 9.70 -21.06
N ASN A 374 -31.87 9.41 -21.72
CA ASN A 374 -31.36 8.05 -21.82
C ASN A 374 -30.46 7.72 -20.64
N PHE A 375 -30.69 6.56 -20.02
CA PHE A 375 -29.77 6.01 -19.01
C PHE A 375 -28.60 5.31 -19.68
N PHE A 376 -27.39 5.50 -19.15
CA PHE A 376 -26.18 4.85 -19.65
C PHE A 376 -25.09 4.73 -18.57
N ASN A 377 -24.16 3.81 -18.80
CA ASN A 377 -23.07 3.48 -17.91
C ASN A 377 -21.75 3.78 -18.64
N PRO A 378 -21.05 4.88 -18.30
CA PRO A 378 -19.75 5.21 -18.86
C PRO A 378 -18.62 4.55 -18.05
N TYR A 379 -17.49 4.32 -18.71
CA TYR A 379 -16.24 3.93 -18.08
C TYR A 379 -15.18 4.98 -18.37
N ILE A 380 -14.83 5.77 -17.36
CA ILE A 380 -14.02 6.98 -17.50
C ILE A 380 -12.81 6.88 -16.60
N ILE A 381 -11.65 7.29 -17.11
CA ILE A 381 -10.44 7.45 -16.32
C ILE A 381 -10.02 8.91 -16.32
N VAL A 382 -9.92 9.47 -15.12
CA VAL A 382 -9.35 10.80 -14.87
C VAL A 382 -7.89 10.61 -14.47
N HIS A 383 -6.98 11.08 -15.33
CA HIS A 383 -5.56 11.18 -15.01
C HIS A 383 -5.31 12.52 -14.31
N TYR A 384 -4.76 12.47 -13.11
CA TYR A 384 -4.47 13.67 -12.31
C TYR A 384 -3.09 13.58 -11.65
N LYS A 385 -2.52 14.73 -11.27
CA LYS A 385 -1.32 14.82 -10.44
C LYS A 385 -1.49 15.85 -9.33
N VAL A 386 -0.65 15.76 -8.30
CA VAL A 386 -0.65 16.73 -7.19
C VAL A 386 0.31 17.87 -7.55
N ASN A 387 -0.25 19.01 -7.97
CA ASN A 387 0.52 20.20 -8.32
C ASN A 387 0.98 20.96 -7.05
N ASN A 388 0.06 21.25 -6.13
CA ASN A 388 0.36 21.93 -4.87
C ASN A 388 0.12 21.03 -3.66
N LEU A 389 1.22 20.57 -3.05
CA LEU A 389 1.21 19.63 -1.93
C LEU A 389 0.60 20.20 -0.63
N TYR A 390 0.70 21.51 -0.39
CA TYR A 390 0.13 22.14 0.81
C TYR A 390 -1.39 22.19 0.72
N LYS A 391 -1.90 22.68 -0.42
CA LYS A 391 -3.33 22.70 -0.74
C LYS A 391 -3.93 21.28 -0.62
N PHE A 392 -3.31 20.31 -1.28
CA PHE A 392 -3.71 18.90 -1.24
C PHE A 392 -3.73 18.28 0.17
N ARG A 393 -2.83 18.71 1.08
CA ARG A 393 -2.69 18.13 2.43
C ARG A 393 -3.55 18.82 3.49
N TYR A 394 -3.71 20.14 3.43
CA TYR A 394 -4.28 20.94 4.51
C TYR A 394 -5.70 21.46 4.23
N ASN A 395 -6.05 21.72 2.97
CA ASN A 395 -7.37 22.26 2.63
C ASN A 395 -8.44 21.15 2.61
N ILE A 396 -8.04 19.90 2.36
CA ILE A 396 -8.95 18.76 2.19
C ILE A 396 -8.53 17.61 3.12
N SER A 397 -9.50 17.04 3.84
CA SER A 397 -9.25 15.88 4.72
C SER A 397 -9.11 14.55 3.96
N ASN A 398 -9.91 14.34 2.92
CA ASN A 398 -9.79 13.19 2.00
C ASN A 398 -9.85 13.68 0.54
N PRO A 399 -8.70 13.95 -0.11
CA PRO A 399 -8.66 14.53 -1.45
C PRO A 399 -9.09 13.55 -2.56
N GLU A 400 -8.99 12.25 -2.32
CA GLU A 400 -9.37 11.23 -3.32
C GLU A 400 -10.89 11.10 -3.41
N ALA A 401 -11.59 11.03 -2.26
CA ALA A 401 -13.05 11.05 -2.23
C ALA A 401 -13.64 12.39 -2.72
N LEU A 402 -13.03 13.53 -2.36
CA LEU A 402 -13.50 14.83 -2.85
C LEU A 402 -13.34 14.96 -4.38
N LEU A 403 -12.23 14.46 -4.94
CA LEU A 403 -12.01 14.44 -6.39
C LEU A 403 -13.08 13.60 -7.09
N GLU A 404 -13.45 12.45 -6.51
CA GLU A 404 -14.51 11.58 -6.99
C GLU A 404 -15.89 12.26 -6.98
N ASP A 405 -16.29 12.88 -5.85
CA ASP A 405 -17.56 13.62 -5.74
C ASP A 405 -17.67 14.77 -6.75
N ILE A 406 -16.61 15.57 -6.90
CA ILE A 406 -16.58 16.70 -7.86
C ILE A 406 -16.59 16.17 -9.29
N ALA A 407 -15.88 15.07 -9.58
CA ALA A 407 -15.88 14.49 -10.91
C ALA A 407 -17.27 13.93 -11.29
N TYR A 408 -17.96 13.24 -10.39
CA TYR A 408 -19.35 12.82 -10.63
C TYR A 408 -20.28 14.02 -10.89
N LYS A 409 -20.15 15.10 -10.11
CA LYS A 409 -20.92 16.33 -10.31
C LYS A 409 -20.61 17.00 -11.67
N ALA A 410 -19.34 17.07 -12.06
CA ALA A 410 -18.91 17.63 -13.35
C ALA A 410 -19.43 16.78 -14.52
N LEU A 411 -19.28 15.46 -14.46
CA LEU A 411 -19.78 14.51 -15.45
C LEU A 411 -21.30 14.63 -15.62
N GLN A 412 -22.05 14.60 -14.50
CA GLN A 412 -23.50 14.69 -14.52
C GLN A 412 -23.99 16.01 -15.14
N GLY A 413 -23.31 17.13 -14.85
CA GLY A 413 -23.63 18.43 -15.44
C GLY A 413 -23.37 18.51 -16.96
N ILE A 414 -22.31 17.88 -17.45
CA ILE A 414 -22.02 17.83 -18.90
C ILE A 414 -22.97 16.85 -19.61
N PHE A 415 -23.18 15.65 -19.07
CA PHE A 415 -24.02 14.63 -19.70
C PHE A 415 -25.50 15.03 -19.78
N THR A 416 -26.05 15.68 -18.75
CA THR A 416 -27.42 16.23 -18.81
C THR A 416 -27.61 17.39 -19.79
N SER A 417 -26.52 17.98 -20.30
CA SER A 417 -26.56 19.04 -21.32
C SER A 417 -26.48 18.53 -22.78
N LYS A 418 -26.30 17.22 -22.99
CA LYS A 418 -25.99 16.61 -24.29
C LYS A 418 -26.86 15.39 -24.59
N ALA A 419 -27.20 15.18 -25.85
CA ALA A 419 -27.90 13.97 -26.29
C ALA A 419 -26.99 12.73 -26.23
N PHE A 420 -27.55 11.55 -25.95
CA PHE A 420 -26.77 10.32 -25.81
C PHE A 420 -25.94 9.99 -27.07
N TYR A 421 -26.47 10.25 -28.26
CA TYR A 421 -25.76 10.03 -29.52
C TYR A 421 -24.48 10.88 -29.65
N GLU A 422 -24.53 12.16 -29.25
CA GLU A 422 -23.35 13.04 -29.25
C GLU A 422 -22.27 12.56 -28.28
N ILE A 423 -22.70 12.07 -27.10
CA ILE A 423 -21.85 11.52 -26.05
C ILE A 423 -21.18 10.21 -26.50
N ALA A 424 -21.96 9.30 -27.10
CA ALA A 424 -21.49 7.97 -27.48
C ALA A 424 -20.59 7.97 -28.73
N ILE A 425 -20.86 8.83 -29.72
CA ILE A 425 -20.28 8.72 -31.07
C ILE A 425 -19.50 9.98 -31.48
N THR A 426 -20.15 11.14 -31.55
CA THR A 426 -19.63 12.26 -32.36
C THR A 426 -18.59 13.13 -31.64
N SER A 427 -18.83 13.49 -30.37
CA SER A 427 -18.11 14.58 -29.68
C SER A 427 -17.25 14.13 -28.50
N ARG A 428 -16.79 12.86 -28.44
CA ARG A 428 -16.03 12.34 -27.28
C ARG A 428 -14.88 13.24 -26.82
N LYS A 429 -13.99 13.69 -27.74
CA LYS A 429 -12.86 14.58 -27.40
C LYS A 429 -13.26 15.97 -26.92
N GLU A 430 -14.32 16.52 -27.49
CA GLU A 430 -14.89 17.82 -27.08
C GLU A 430 -15.47 17.71 -25.67
N ILE A 431 -16.19 16.63 -25.40
CA ILE A 431 -16.78 16.31 -24.10
C ILE A 431 -15.69 16.05 -23.06
N GLU A 432 -14.64 15.27 -23.37
CA GLU A 432 -13.46 15.08 -22.51
C GLU A 432 -12.80 16.41 -22.10
N LEU A 433 -12.66 17.33 -23.06
CA LEU A 433 -12.12 18.68 -22.80
C LEU A 433 -13.06 19.51 -21.92
N LEU A 434 -14.36 19.54 -22.21
CA LEU A 434 -15.36 20.26 -21.40
C LEU A 434 -15.45 19.73 -19.96
N ILE A 435 -15.39 18.41 -19.77
CA ILE A 435 -15.34 17.80 -18.43
C ILE A 435 -14.01 18.20 -17.73
N SER A 436 -12.88 18.17 -18.45
CA SER A 436 -11.57 18.53 -17.89
C SER A 436 -11.53 19.98 -17.40
N GLU A 437 -12.01 20.91 -18.21
CA GLU A 437 -12.11 22.34 -17.84
C GLU A 437 -13.07 22.56 -16.67
N SER A 438 -14.26 21.93 -16.68
CA SER A 438 -15.26 22.02 -15.61
C SER A 438 -14.76 21.44 -14.28
N LEU A 439 -14.07 20.29 -14.34
CA LEU A 439 -13.48 19.63 -13.17
C LEU A 439 -12.31 20.44 -12.60
N GLN A 440 -11.39 20.90 -13.47
CA GLN A 440 -10.27 21.73 -13.03
C GLN A 440 -10.74 23.06 -12.43
N LYS A 441 -11.79 23.69 -12.99
CA LYS A 441 -12.40 24.90 -12.43
C LYS A 441 -12.92 24.65 -11.00
N GLN A 442 -13.72 23.60 -10.79
CA GLN A 442 -14.26 23.28 -9.46
C GLN A 442 -13.17 22.90 -8.45
N LEU A 443 -12.11 22.20 -8.88
CA LEU A 443 -10.95 21.90 -8.03
C LEU A 443 -10.12 23.14 -7.68
N ASN A 444 -10.06 24.12 -8.57
CA ASN A 444 -9.42 25.41 -8.30
C ASN A 444 -10.25 26.27 -7.33
N GLU A 445 -11.58 26.30 -7.48
CA GLU A 445 -12.49 27.00 -6.56
C GLU A 445 -12.42 26.46 -5.13
N LEU A 446 -12.23 25.15 -4.97
CA LEU A 446 -12.03 24.49 -3.68
C LEU A 446 -10.56 24.43 -3.23
N ASP A 447 -9.67 25.05 -4.00
CA ASP A 447 -8.25 25.19 -3.69
C ASP A 447 -7.57 23.84 -3.39
N ALA A 448 -7.90 22.81 -4.19
CA ALA A 448 -7.56 21.42 -3.94
C ALA A 448 -6.08 21.05 -4.17
N GLY A 449 -5.35 21.85 -4.95
CA GLY A 449 -3.96 21.57 -5.33
C GLY A 449 -3.77 20.40 -6.31
N ILE A 450 -4.86 19.89 -6.89
CA ILE A 450 -4.91 18.83 -7.90
C ILE A 450 -4.91 19.46 -9.29
N GLU A 451 -4.17 18.86 -10.22
CA GLU A 451 -4.15 19.21 -11.64
C GLU A 451 -4.60 18.00 -12.47
N ILE A 452 -5.64 18.20 -13.28
CA ILE A 452 -6.16 17.23 -14.25
C ILE A 452 -5.25 17.25 -15.49
N ILE A 453 -4.79 16.08 -15.90
CA ILE A 453 -3.89 15.89 -17.04
C ILE A 453 -4.67 15.46 -18.29
N SER A 454 -5.60 14.52 -18.13
CA SER A 454 -6.49 14.08 -19.20
C SER A 454 -7.70 13.37 -18.60
N ILE A 455 -8.83 13.44 -19.30
CA ILE A 455 -10.00 12.60 -19.04
C ILE A 455 -10.21 11.73 -20.27
N ASN A 456 -10.29 10.42 -20.06
CA ASN A 456 -10.39 9.44 -21.13
C ASN A 456 -11.67 8.63 -20.96
N ILE A 457 -12.60 8.71 -21.91
CA ILE A 457 -13.83 7.93 -21.93
C ILE A 457 -13.55 6.63 -22.70
N LYS A 458 -13.30 5.55 -21.96
CA LYS A 458 -12.93 4.24 -22.54
C LYS A 458 -14.11 3.55 -23.21
N ASP A 459 -15.27 3.54 -22.56
CA ASP A 459 -16.51 2.98 -23.11
C ASP A 459 -17.74 3.70 -22.55
N ILE A 460 -18.86 3.60 -23.27
CA ILE A 460 -20.18 4.08 -22.85
C ILE A 460 -21.19 3.09 -23.41
N HIS A 461 -21.94 2.41 -22.53
CA HIS A 461 -22.98 1.48 -22.96
C HIS A 461 -24.33 1.80 -22.31
N PRO A 462 -25.46 1.58 -23.01
CA PRO A 462 -26.78 1.58 -22.38
C PRO A 462 -26.93 0.36 -21.44
N PRO A 463 -27.95 0.34 -20.56
CA PRO A 463 -28.31 -0.85 -19.79
C PRO A 463 -28.54 -2.07 -20.69
N ILE A 464 -28.01 -3.22 -20.29
CA ILE A 464 -27.98 -4.46 -21.08
C ILE A 464 -29.37 -4.87 -21.59
N LYS A 465 -30.42 -4.61 -20.81
CA LYS A 465 -31.82 -4.97 -21.14
C LYS A 465 -32.37 -4.24 -22.39
N ILE A 466 -31.78 -3.12 -22.80
CA ILE A 466 -32.28 -2.26 -23.89
C ILE A 466 -31.24 -1.99 -24.99
N SER A 467 -30.06 -2.62 -24.91
CA SER A 467 -28.95 -2.40 -25.85
C SER A 467 -29.34 -2.63 -27.32
N VAL A 468 -30.11 -3.67 -27.62
CA VAL A 468 -30.56 -4.02 -28.97
C VAL A 468 -31.45 -2.92 -29.59
N GLU A 469 -32.31 -2.29 -28.80
CA GLU A 469 -33.17 -1.21 -29.31
C GLU A 469 -32.36 0.10 -29.46
N PHE A 470 -31.39 0.36 -28.59
CA PHE A 470 -30.42 1.44 -28.76
C PHE A 470 -29.58 1.27 -30.04
N GLU A 471 -29.13 0.06 -30.33
CA GLU A 471 -28.38 -0.27 -31.55
C GLU A 471 -29.22 0.03 -32.81
N ARG A 472 -30.52 -0.32 -32.81
CA ARG A 472 -31.44 0.02 -33.91
C ARG A 472 -31.65 1.54 -34.06
N VAL A 473 -31.73 2.28 -32.95
CA VAL A 473 -31.83 3.75 -32.99
C VAL A 473 -30.55 4.35 -33.59
N ILE A 474 -29.37 3.89 -33.17
CA ILE A 474 -28.08 4.32 -33.72
C ILE A 474 -27.98 4.00 -35.22
N ALA A 475 -28.37 2.79 -35.63
CA ALA A 475 -28.42 2.41 -37.04
C ALA A 475 -29.39 3.30 -37.85
N SER A 476 -30.53 3.66 -37.27
CA SER A 476 -31.50 4.58 -37.89
C SER A 476 -30.92 5.99 -38.05
N TYR A 477 -30.15 6.49 -37.09
CA TYR A 477 -29.39 7.74 -37.22
C TYR A 477 -28.31 7.65 -38.31
N GLN A 478 -27.59 6.54 -38.41
CA GLN A 478 -26.61 6.32 -39.48
C GLN A 478 -27.27 6.33 -40.87
N ILE A 479 -28.41 5.65 -41.03
CA ILE A 479 -29.20 5.64 -42.28
C ILE A 479 -29.70 7.05 -42.62
N LYS A 480 -30.16 7.83 -41.63
CA LYS A 480 -30.54 9.24 -41.81
C LYS A 480 -29.37 10.07 -42.34
N GLU A 481 -28.20 10.01 -41.70
CA GLU A 481 -27.02 10.78 -42.12
C GLU A 481 -26.51 10.30 -43.49
N GLU A 482 -26.52 9.00 -43.78
CA GLU A 482 -26.21 8.45 -45.10
C GLU A 482 -27.16 8.99 -46.18
N THR A 483 -28.46 9.07 -45.88
CA THR A 483 -29.48 9.60 -46.79
C THR A 483 -29.27 11.08 -47.06
N ILE A 484 -28.94 11.88 -46.04
CA ILE A 484 -28.59 13.30 -46.18
C ILE A 484 -27.34 13.46 -47.04
N ASN A 485 -26.29 12.67 -46.77
CA ASN A 485 -25.05 12.72 -47.55
C ASN A 485 -25.26 12.33 -49.01
N LYS A 486 -26.07 11.30 -49.30
CA LYS A 486 -26.47 10.95 -50.68
C LYS A 486 -27.27 12.04 -51.38
N ALA A 487 -28.16 12.74 -50.68
CA ALA A 487 -28.89 13.88 -51.23
C ALA A 487 -27.95 15.07 -51.53
N LEU A 488 -26.97 15.33 -50.67
CA LEU A 488 -25.93 16.34 -50.88
C LEU A 488 -24.99 15.95 -52.04
N GLU A 489 -24.59 14.68 -52.14
CA GLU A 489 -23.80 14.15 -53.25
C GLU A 489 -24.54 14.31 -54.59
N TYR A 490 -25.83 13.96 -54.63
CA TYR A 490 -26.68 14.16 -55.79
C TYR A 490 -26.79 15.65 -56.17
N GLN A 491 -26.99 16.54 -55.19
CA GLN A 491 -27.02 17.99 -55.43
C GLN A 491 -25.68 18.51 -55.98
N ASN A 492 -24.57 18.08 -55.38
CA ASN A 492 -23.21 18.49 -55.72
C ASN A 492 -22.71 17.92 -57.04
N SER A 493 -23.32 16.86 -57.57
CA SER A 493 -23.01 16.29 -58.90
C SER A 493 -23.96 16.81 -59.98
N MET A 494 -25.27 16.81 -59.73
CA MET A 494 -26.29 17.21 -60.71
C MET A 494 -26.18 18.68 -61.10
N ILE A 495 -26.01 19.59 -60.13
CA ILE A 495 -25.96 21.05 -60.43
C ILE A 495 -24.73 21.40 -61.30
N PRO A 496 -23.50 20.92 -61.01
CA PRO A 496 -22.38 21.13 -61.92
C PRO A 496 -22.53 20.42 -63.27
N SER A 497 -23.10 19.21 -63.33
CA SER A 497 -23.31 18.50 -64.61
C SER A 497 -24.25 19.28 -65.53
N SER A 498 -25.44 19.65 -65.05
CA SER A 498 -26.41 20.42 -65.84
C SER A 498 -25.88 21.81 -66.24
N ARG A 499 -25.05 22.44 -65.41
CA ARG A 499 -24.32 23.66 -65.80
C ARG A 499 -23.31 23.37 -66.91
N GLY A 500 -22.52 22.32 -66.79
CA GLY A 500 -21.54 21.88 -67.79
C GLY A 500 -22.18 21.57 -69.15
N GLU A 501 -23.29 20.84 -69.15
CA GLU A 501 -24.11 20.56 -70.34
C GLU A 501 -24.65 21.84 -70.98
N ALA A 502 -25.23 22.75 -70.18
CA ALA A 502 -25.73 24.03 -70.69
C ALA A 502 -24.61 24.89 -71.30
N TYR A 503 -23.44 24.97 -70.65
CA TYR A 503 -22.27 25.65 -71.20
C TYR A 503 -21.75 24.97 -72.47
N SER A 504 -21.70 23.62 -72.51
CA SER A 504 -21.30 22.84 -73.68
C SER A 504 -22.22 23.11 -74.87
N ASN A 505 -23.54 23.05 -74.68
CA ASN A 505 -24.53 23.34 -75.72
C ASN A 505 -24.41 24.76 -76.28
N VAL A 506 -24.27 25.77 -75.40
CA VAL A 506 -24.05 27.17 -75.83
C VAL A 506 -22.70 27.34 -76.52
N SER A 507 -21.65 26.66 -76.07
CA SER A 507 -20.32 26.69 -76.68
C SER A 507 -20.33 26.06 -78.07
N ASN A 508 -20.96 24.89 -78.22
CA ASN A 508 -21.10 24.17 -79.49
C ASN A 508 -21.93 24.98 -80.50
N ALA A 509 -23.03 25.61 -80.07
CA ALA A 509 -23.81 26.50 -80.92
C ALA A 509 -22.98 27.72 -81.40
N LYS A 510 -22.20 28.34 -80.51
CA LYS A 510 -21.27 29.43 -80.88
C LYS A 510 -20.15 28.96 -81.81
N ALA A 511 -19.60 27.78 -81.56
CA ALA A 511 -18.57 27.17 -82.41
C ALA A 511 -19.11 26.91 -83.81
N TYR A 512 -20.29 26.31 -83.94
CA TYR A 512 -20.97 26.08 -85.21
C TYR A 512 -21.24 27.39 -85.98
N VAL A 513 -21.78 28.41 -85.33
CA VAL A 513 -22.01 29.73 -85.96
C VAL A 513 -20.70 30.36 -86.44
N ASN A 514 -19.65 30.30 -85.63
CA ASN A 514 -18.33 30.82 -86.02
C ASN A 514 -17.72 30.00 -87.18
N GLU A 515 -17.85 28.68 -87.15
CA GLU A 515 -17.39 27.79 -88.22
C GLU A 515 -18.10 28.10 -89.53
N GLU A 516 -19.42 28.29 -89.52
CA GLU A 516 -20.21 28.58 -90.71
C GLU A 516 -19.92 29.98 -91.28
N ILE A 517 -19.71 30.98 -90.41
CA ILE A 517 -19.24 32.31 -90.81
C ILE A 517 -17.83 32.23 -91.44
N LEU A 518 -16.92 31.45 -90.85
CA LEU A 518 -15.55 31.30 -91.36
C LEU A 518 -15.51 30.51 -92.68
N LYS A 519 -16.30 29.43 -92.81
CA LYS A 519 -16.51 28.71 -94.08
C LYS A 519 -17.05 29.64 -95.15
N SER A 520 -18.08 30.43 -94.84
CA SER A 520 -18.69 31.40 -95.77
C SER A 520 -17.69 32.47 -96.21
N LYS A 521 -16.93 33.06 -95.28
CA LYS A 521 -15.85 34.01 -95.60
C LYS A 521 -14.76 33.37 -96.45
N GLY A 522 -14.33 32.16 -96.12
CA GLY A 522 -13.35 31.40 -96.91
C GLY A 522 -13.83 31.09 -98.32
N ALA A 523 -15.12 30.75 -98.48
CA ALA A 523 -15.75 30.55 -99.79
C ALA A 523 -15.81 31.84 -100.61
N VAL A 524 -16.15 32.98 -99.99
CA VAL A 524 -16.14 34.30 -100.65
C VAL A 524 -14.73 34.69 -101.11
N VAL A 525 -13.72 34.55 -100.24
CA VAL A 525 -12.32 34.81 -100.60
C VAL A 525 -11.85 33.88 -101.73
N SER A 526 -12.15 32.58 -101.65
CA SER A 526 -11.82 31.62 -102.71
C SER A 526 -12.50 31.97 -104.04
N TYR A 527 -13.76 32.40 -104.00
CA TYR A 527 -14.50 32.86 -105.18
C TYR A 527 -13.89 34.13 -105.77
N GLN A 528 -13.55 35.13 -104.94
CA GLN A 528 -12.90 36.37 -105.38
C GLN A 528 -11.55 36.10 -106.05
N SER A 529 -10.67 35.30 -105.43
CA SER A 529 -9.37 34.94 -106.02
C SER A 529 -9.51 34.13 -107.32
N LYS A 530 -10.53 33.26 -107.42
CA LYS A 530 -10.88 32.55 -108.67
C LYS A 530 -11.39 33.52 -109.74
N LEU A 531 -12.23 34.50 -109.38
CA LEU A 531 -12.76 35.51 -110.30
C LEU A 531 -11.68 36.46 -110.81
N GLU A 532 -10.75 36.91 -109.96
CA GLU A 532 -9.60 37.72 -110.36
C GLU A 532 -8.68 36.97 -111.33
N SER A 533 -8.37 35.71 -111.01
CA SER A 533 -7.60 34.83 -111.90
C SER A 533 -8.31 34.64 -113.25
N TYR A 534 -9.62 34.40 -113.24
CA TYR A 534 -10.45 34.22 -114.43
C TYR A 534 -10.53 35.48 -115.31
N LYS A 535 -10.49 36.67 -114.69
CA LYS A 535 -10.41 37.96 -115.40
C LYS A 535 -9.04 38.18 -116.07
N LYS A 536 -7.96 37.67 -115.48
CA LYS A 536 -6.59 37.77 -116.03
C LYS A 536 -6.37 36.80 -117.20
N GLU A 537 -6.71 35.52 -117.03
CA GLU A 537 -6.55 34.50 -118.07
C GLU A 537 -7.76 33.57 -118.12
N ARG A 538 -8.69 33.87 -119.03
CA ARG A 538 -10.00 33.22 -119.10
C ARG A 538 -9.93 31.79 -119.64
N SER A 539 -9.00 31.51 -120.54
CA SER A 539 -8.94 30.22 -121.26
C SER A 539 -8.47 29.10 -120.34
N VAL A 540 -7.35 29.33 -119.65
CA VAL A 540 -6.71 28.37 -118.74
C VAL A 540 -7.58 28.12 -117.51
N ILE A 541 -8.11 29.17 -116.87
CA ILE A 541 -8.90 29.00 -115.63
C ILE A 541 -10.21 28.24 -115.91
N ARG A 542 -10.83 28.40 -117.09
CA ARG A 542 -12.01 27.60 -117.47
C ARG A 542 -11.67 26.11 -117.56
N GLN A 543 -10.53 25.74 -118.15
CA GLN A 543 -10.09 24.34 -118.22
C GLN A 543 -9.77 23.78 -116.83
N ILE A 544 -9.07 24.55 -115.99
CA ILE A 544 -8.78 24.14 -114.59
C ILE A 544 -10.09 23.92 -113.82
N MET A 545 -11.07 24.82 -113.91
CA MET A 545 -12.38 24.64 -113.26
C MET A 545 -13.14 23.43 -113.77
N TYR A 546 -13.06 23.12 -115.07
CA TYR A 546 -13.67 21.94 -115.66
C TYR A 546 -13.04 20.64 -115.14
N PHE A 547 -11.70 20.57 -115.09
CA PHE A 547 -11.00 19.42 -114.53
C PHE A 547 -11.19 19.28 -113.01
N ASP A 548 -11.15 20.38 -112.24
CA ASP A 548 -11.45 20.38 -110.80
C ASP A 548 -12.87 19.87 -110.53
N HIS A 549 -13.86 20.30 -111.34
CA HIS A 549 -15.22 19.80 -111.24
C HIS A 549 -15.31 18.30 -111.57
N ILE A 550 -14.66 17.83 -112.65
CA ILE A 550 -14.60 16.39 -112.98
C ILE A 550 -13.92 15.59 -111.87
N VAL A 551 -12.80 16.07 -111.31
CA VAL A 551 -12.12 15.40 -110.19
C VAL A 551 -13.03 15.33 -108.97
N LYS A 552 -13.73 16.42 -108.64
CA LYS A 552 -14.63 16.48 -107.50
C LYS A 552 -15.86 15.58 -107.66
N THR A 553 -16.54 15.61 -108.81
CA THR A 553 -17.73 14.77 -109.05
C THR A 553 -17.38 13.32 -109.33
N SER A 554 -16.21 13.03 -109.89
CA SER A 554 -15.77 11.64 -110.11
C SER A 554 -15.16 10.99 -108.87
N ARG A 555 -14.93 11.73 -107.77
CA ARG A 555 -14.25 11.20 -106.58
C ARG A 555 -15.00 10.04 -105.91
N ASP A 556 -16.31 10.21 -105.76
CA ASP A 556 -17.20 9.25 -105.07
C ASP A 556 -18.01 8.38 -106.04
N ASN A 557 -17.88 8.62 -107.35
CA ASN A 557 -18.59 7.88 -108.40
C ASN A 557 -17.79 6.68 -108.90
N LYS A 558 -18.48 5.57 -109.19
CA LYS A 558 -17.90 4.34 -109.74
C LYS A 558 -17.40 4.61 -111.18
N LYS A 559 -16.08 4.70 -111.36
CA LYS A 559 -15.45 4.97 -112.68
C LYS A 559 -15.40 3.69 -113.51
N ILE A 560 -15.87 3.76 -114.75
CA ILE A 560 -15.73 2.71 -115.75
C ILE A 560 -14.79 3.21 -116.83
N ILE A 561 -13.68 2.52 -117.03
CA ILE A 561 -12.68 2.79 -118.08
C ILE A 561 -12.72 1.59 -119.02
N ILE A 562 -12.85 1.84 -120.32
CA ILE A 562 -12.93 0.81 -121.36
C ILE A 562 -11.82 1.12 -122.37
N ASP A 563 -11.00 0.12 -122.69
CA ASP A 563 -9.98 0.23 -123.73
C ASP A 563 -10.64 -0.01 -125.11
N PRO A 564 -10.58 0.96 -126.06
CA PRO A 564 -11.17 0.77 -127.38
C PRO A 564 -10.57 -0.38 -128.21
N ALA A 565 -9.39 -0.88 -127.86
CA ALA A 565 -8.73 -1.99 -128.56
C ALA A 565 -9.21 -3.39 -128.10
N VAL A 566 -9.90 -3.48 -126.96
CA VAL A 566 -10.31 -4.75 -126.35
C VAL A 566 -11.81 -4.73 -126.10
N GLY A 567 -12.57 -5.52 -126.85
CA GLY A 567 -14.04 -5.54 -126.85
C GLY A 567 -14.72 -6.08 -125.59
N GLU A 568 -14.02 -6.15 -124.45
CA GLU A 568 -14.56 -6.57 -123.15
C GLU A 568 -14.33 -5.49 -122.08
N PRO A 569 -15.32 -5.16 -121.24
CA PRO A 569 -15.20 -4.12 -120.21
C PRO A 569 -14.39 -4.62 -119.00
N GLY A 570 -13.07 -4.57 -119.11
CA GLY A 570 -12.13 -4.86 -118.01
C GLY A 570 -12.19 -3.82 -116.89
N LEU A 571 -13.10 -4.01 -115.92
CA LEU A 571 -13.26 -3.12 -114.79
C LEU A 571 -12.57 -3.64 -113.52
N LEU A 572 -11.61 -2.86 -112.96
CA LEU A 572 -11.60 -2.38 -111.57
C LEU A 572 -10.23 -1.78 -111.16
N LEU A 573 -9.95 -0.53 -111.55
CA LEU A 573 -9.01 0.31 -110.79
C LEU A 573 -9.79 1.09 -109.73
N LYS A 574 -9.99 0.46 -108.57
CA LYS A 574 -10.46 1.14 -107.36
C LYS A 574 -9.30 1.97 -106.79
N MET A 575 -9.04 3.16 -107.37
CA MET A 575 -8.10 4.15 -106.83
C MET A 575 -8.67 4.78 -105.55
N GLY A 576 -8.80 3.97 -104.49
CA GLY A 576 -8.75 4.43 -103.12
C GLY A 576 -7.31 4.80 -102.75
N ASN A 577 -7.14 5.63 -101.72
CA ASN A 577 -5.82 6.05 -101.25
C ASN A 577 -4.94 4.86 -100.82
N SER A 578 -3.62 5.08 -100.85
CA SER A 578 -2.59 4.11 -100.46
C SER A 578 -2.77 3.53 -99.05
N PRO A 579 -2.19 2.34 -98.77
CA PRO A 579 -2.52 1.53 -97.60
C PRO A 579 -1.81 1.95 -96.32
N SER A 580 -2.46 1.71 -95.18
CA SER A 580 -1.80 1.49 -93.88
C SER A 580 -2.51 0.39 -93.08
N ILE A 581 -2.20 -0.85 -93.44
CA ILE A 581 -2.00 -2.04 -92.59
C ILE A 581 -2.75 -2.07 -91.23
N SER A 582 -3.79 -2.89 -91.14
CA SER A 582 -3.91 -3.98 -90.14
C SER A 582 -5.24 -4.73 -90.30
N GLY A 583 -5.27 -6.01 -89.93
CA GLY A 583 -6.48 -6.85 -89.96
C GLY A 583 -6.66 -7.64 -91.26
N TRP A 584 -6.20 -8.89 -91.26
CA TRP A 584 -6.68 -9.92 -92.19
C TRP A 584 -7.91 -10.57 -91.55
N GLU A 585 -9.00 -10.69 -92.30
CA GLU A 585 -10.07 -11.66 -92.01
C GLU A 585 -10.53 -12.24 -93.35
N MET A 586 -10.55 -13.58 -93.43
CA MET A 586 -11.17 -14.31 -94.53
C MET A 586 -12.50 -14.84 -94.03
N GLU A 587 -13.55 -14.68 -94.83
CA GLU A 587 -14.73 -15.54 -94.86
C GLU A 587 -15.25 -15.61 -96.30
N GLU A 588 -16.00 -16.68 -96.60
CA GLU A 588 -16.02 -17.43 -97.88
C GLU A 588 -16.58 -16.71 -99.13
#